data_AF-A0A2W4QS24-F1
#
_entry.id   AF-A0A2W4QS24-F1
#
_cell.length_a   1.000
_cell.length_b   1.000
_cell.length_c   1.000
_cell.angle_alpha   90.00
_cell.angle_beta   90.00
_cell.angle_gamma   90.00
#
_symmetry.space_group_name_H-M   'P 1'
#
loop_
_entity.id
_entity.type
_entity.pdbx_description
1 polymer ?
#
loop_
_entity_poly.entity_id
_entity_poly.type
_entity_poly.pdbx_seq_one_letter_code
_entity_poly.pdbx_strand_id
1 'polypeptide(L)'
;VESAAQIAAEIIRERRRTPAPTLAYLHERFALSRMVEAYAETILNATNREPLAYRHTPLDETTVFALAPWCATLKHGIYHDFSAAYETSPALLALVSEHADGFTFSEAAAHGVAKDTVLNWYRDGWLTPRYSWTELPRR
;
A
#
# COMPACT_ATOMS: atom_id res chain seq x y z
N VAL A 1 5.05 18.27 6.52
CA VAL A 1 5.91 19.03 5.57
C VAL A 1 6.51 20.27 6.24
N GLU A 2 5.72 21.02 7.01
CA GLU A 2 6.14 22.25 7.69
C GLU A 2 7.31 22.08 8.68
N SER A 3 7.34 20.99 9.48
CA SER A 3 8.44 20.76 10.43
C SER A 3 9.79 20.46 9.75
N ALA A 4 9.78 19.67 8.67
CA ALA A 4 10.99 19.34 7.92
C ALA A 4 11.57 20.58 7.23
N ALA A 5 10.70 21.44 6.68
CA ALA A 5 11.11 22.71 6.08
C ALA A 5 11.70 23.68 7.12
N GLN A 6 11.10 23.77 8.31
CA GLN A 6 11.60 24.57 9.43
C GLN A 6 13.00 24.11 9.86
N ILE A 7 13.19 22.80 10.05
CA ILE A 7 14.47 22.20 10.45
C ILE A 7 15.55 22.45 9.38
N ALA A 8 15.20 22.29 8.10
CA ALA A 8 16.13 22.56 7.01
C ALA A 8 16.53 24.05 6.96
N ALA A 9 15.59 24.96 7.14
CA ALA A 9 15.85 26.40 7.18
C ALA A 9 16.77 26.77 8.36
N GLU A 10 16.59 26.16 9.53
CA GLU A 10 17.44 26.35 10.70
C GLU A 10 18.88 25.87 10.46
N ILE A 11 19.04 24.67 9.89
CA ILE A 11 20.36 24.12 9.56
C ILE A 11 21.12 25.05 8.59
N ILE A 12 20.44 25.57 7.57
CA ILE A 12 21.02 26.49 6.58
C ILE A 12 21.40 27.82 7.25
N ARG A 13 20.50 28.41 8.04
CA ARG A 13 20.72 29.69 8.71
C ARG A 13 21.88 29.63 9.70
N GLU A 14 21.95 28.56 10.49
CA GLU A 14 22.98 28.37 11.50
C GLU A 14 24.31 27.83 10.94
N ARG A 15 24.33 27.46 9.66
CA ARG A 15 25.45 26.76 9.03
C ARG A 15 25.90 25.55 9.86
N ARG A 16 24.91 24.87 10.45
CA ARG A 16 25.13 23.80 11.41
C ARG A 16 25.85 22.65 10.69
N ARG A 17 27.11 22.41 11.05
CA ARG A 17 27.86 21.29 10.49
C ARG A 17 27.39 19.99 11.14
N THR A 18 27.32 18.94 10.34
CA THR A 18 27.07 17.59 10.86
C THR A 18 28.18 17.22 11.84
N PRO A 19 27.85 16.75 13.06
CA PRO A 19 28.85 16.31 14.03
C PRO A 19 29.75 15.22 13.45
N ALA A 20 31.05 15.28 13.76
CA ALA A 20 32.01 14.25 13.38
C ALA A 20 31.56 12.80 13.71
N PRO A 21 30.98 12.48 14.88
CA PRO A 21 30.49 11.13 15.15
C PRO A 21 29.34 10.70 14.23
N THR A 22 28.47 11.64 13.83
CA THR A 22 27.39 11.35 12.87
C THR A 22 27.94 11.07 11.48
N LEU A 23 28.93 11.84 11.02
CA LEU A 23 29.61 11.56 9.73
C LEU A 23 30.37 10.23 9.78
N ALA A 24 31.07 9.94 10.87
CA ALA A 24 31.76 8.66 11.04
C ALA A 24 30.80 7.47 10.96
N TYR A 25 29.65 7.56 11.64
CA TYR A 25 28.59 6.55 11.55
C TYR A 25 28.07 6.38 10.11
N LEU A 26 27.81 7.48 9.39
CA LEU A 26 27.35 7.41 8.00
C LEU A 26 28.40 6.78 7.09
N HIS A 27 29.67 7.12 7.24
CA HIS A 27 30.75 6.50 6.48
C HIS A 27 30.93 5.02 6.82
N GLU A 28 30.79 4.61 8.08
CA GLU A 28 30.90 3.21 8.47
C GLU A 28 29.73 2.36 7.93
N ARG A 29 28.50 2.86 8.07
CA ARG A 29 27.27 2.09 7.80
C ARG A 29 26.74 2.24 6.38
N PHE A 30 27.01 3.37 5.72
CA PHE A 30 26.52 3.72 4.38
C PHE A 30 27.66 4.06 3.42
N ALA A 31 28.86 3.50 3.63
CA ALA A 31 29.93 3.60 2.65
C ALA A 31 29.44 3.12 1.28
N LEU A 32 29.61 3.97 0.26
CA LEU A 32 29.25 3.65 -1.11
C LEU A 32 29.89 2.35 -1.59
N SER A 33 31.15 2.09 -1.21
CA SER A 33 31.85 0.85 -1.54
C SER A 33 31.11 -0.39 -1.02
N ARG A 34 30.66 -0.36 0.24
CA ARG A 34 29.89 -1.46 0.84
C ARG A 34 28.55 -1.67 0.14
N MET A 35 27.87 -0.58 -0.22
CA MET A 35 26.61 -0.67 -0.96
C MET A 35 26.81 -1.30 -2.34
N VAL A 36 27.83 -0.85 -3.08
CA VAL A 36 28.15 -1.38 -4.42
C VAL A 36 28.51 -2.86 -4.34
N GLU A 37 29.32 -3.25 -3.37
CA GLU A 37 29.69 -4.65 -3.14
C GLU A 37 28.46 -5.50 -2.79
N ALA A 38 27.60 -5.04 -1.88
CA ALA A 38 26.37 -5.74 -1.53
C ALA A 38 25.42 -5.91 -2.73
N TYR A 39 25.32 -4.89 -3.61
CA TYR A 39 24.55 -5.00 -4.84
C TYR A 39 25.17 -6.01 -5.82
N ALA A 40 26.49 -5.97 -6.00
CA ALA A 40 27.20 -6.93 -6.85
C ALA A 40 26.98 -8.37 -6.36
N GLU A 41 27.17 -8.61 -5.06
CA GLU A 41 26.88 -9.89 -4.41
C GLU A 41 25.43 -10.34 -4.64
N THR A 42 24.46 -9.43 -4.47
CA THR A 42 23.04 -9.77 -4.67
C THR A 42 22.76 -10.12 -6.13
N ILE A 43 23.28 -9.35 -7.09
CA ILE A 43 23.04 -9.58 -8.52
C ILE A 43 23.69 -10.88 -8.98
N LEU A 44 24.93 -11.14 -8.56
CA LEU A 44 25.70 -12.31 -8.99
C LEU A 44 25.21 -13.61 -8.35
N ASN A 45 24.66 -13.55 -7.14
CA ASN A 45 24.22 -14.72 -6.39
C ASN A 45 22.70 -14.87 -6.30
N ALA A 46 21.92 -13.95 -6.87
CA ALA A 46 20.47 -14.11 -6.95
C ALA A 46 20.14 -15.35 -7.77
N THR A 47 19.31 -16.22 -7.19
CA THR A 47 18.75 -17.38 -7.89
C THR A 47 17.28 -17.16 -8.16
N ASN A 48 16.78 -17.81 -9.21
CA ASN A 48 15.36 -17.80 -9.49
C ASN A 48 14.62 -18.46 -8.32
N ARG A 49 13.57 -17.77 -7.82
CA ARG A 49 12.59 -18.42 -6.95
C ARG A 49 11.89 -19.52 -7.74
N GLU A 50 11.30 -20.47 -7.02
CA GLU A 50 10.42 -21.45 -7.65
C GLU A 50 9.34 -20.74 -8.48
N PRO A 51 8.91 -21.33 -9.61
CA PRO A 51 7.83 -20.79 -10.42
C PRO A 51 6.60 -20.48 -9.58
N LEU A 52 5.99 -19.33 -9.83
CA LEU A 52 4.71 -18.98 -9.23
C LEU A 52 3.67 -20.03 -9.66
N ALA A 53 3.12 -20.75 -8.68
CA ALA A 53 1.98 -21.62 -8.93
C ALA A 53 0.73 -20.76 -9.08
N TYR A 54 0.12 -20.79 -10.27
CA TYR A 54 -1.18 -20.16 -10.47
C TYR A 54 -2.22 -20.83 -9.56
N ARG A 55 -2.89 -20.03 -8.74
CA ARG A 55 -4.05 -20.44 -7.95
C ARG A 55 -5.20 -19.54 -8.31
N HIS A 56 -6.21 -20.09 -8.96
CA HIS A 56 -7.46 -19.40 -9.18
C HIS A 56 -8.27 -19.45 -7.88
N THR A 57 -8.50 -18.29 -7.27
CA THR A 57 -9.41 -18.16 -6.13
C THR A 57 -10.71 -17.55 -6.65
N PRO A 58 -11.76 -18.34 -6.89
CA PRO A 58 -13.06 -17.81 -7.32
C PRO A 58 -13.63 -16.88 -6.26
N LEU A 59 -14.31 -15.82 -6.69
CA LEU A 59 -15.08 -14.95 -5.80
C LEU A 59 -16.41 -15.62 -5.48
N ASP A 60 -16.77 -15.70 -4.21
CA ASP A 60 -18.00 -16.30 -3.70
C ASP A 60 -18.65 -15.44 -2.61
N GLU A 61 -19.75 -15.91 -2.02
CA GLU A 61 -20.48 -15.20 -0.97
C GLU A 61 -19.67 -14.95 0.31
N THR A 62 -18.58 -15.69 0.52
CA THR A 62 -17.68 -15.54 1.68
C THR A 62 -16.53 -14.56 1.43
N THR A 63 -16.41 -14.07 0.19
CA THR A 63 -15.34 -13.14 -0.17
C THR A 63 -15.53 -11.80 0.52
N VAL A 64 -14.52 -11.40 1.29
CA VAL A 64 -14.44 -10.08 1.92
C VAL A 64 -13.73 -9.12 0.96
N PHE A 65 -14.41 -8.06 0.56
CA PHE A 65 -13.85 -6.95 -0.22
C PHE A 65 -13.45 -5.82 0.70
N ALA A 66 -12.25 -5.28 0.50
CA ALA A 66 -11.79 -4.09 1.19
C ALA A 66 -11.40 -3.02 0.17
N LEU A 67 -11.31 -1.77 0.64
CA LEU A 67 -10.77 -0.68 -0.15
C LEU A 67 -9.37 -1.07 -0.65
N ALA A 68 -9.12 -0.87 -1.95
CA ALA A 68 -7.85 -1.22 -2.55
C ALA A 68 -6.70 -0.42 -1.89
N PRO A 69 -5.48 -0.98 -1.79
CA PRO A 69 -4.36 -0.33 -1.09
C PRO A 69 -3.82 0.92 -1.80
N TRP A 70 -4.16 1.10 -3.08
CA TRP A 70 -3.87 2.31 -3.87
C TRP A 70 -5.03 3.31 -3.85
N CYS A 71 -6.04 3.08 -3.00
CA CYS A 71 -7.15 3.99 -2.80
C CYS A 71 -7.10 4.58 -1.40
N ALA A 72 -7.53 5.84 -1.27
CA ALA A 72 -7.58 6.55 0.01
C ALA A 72 -8.88 7.34 0.16
N THR A 73 -9.54 7.20 1.31
CA THR A 73 -10.69 8.05 1.64
C THR A 73 -10.21 9.45 2.02
N LEU A 74 -10.57 10.44 1.21
CA LEU A 74 -10.26 11.85 1.40
C LEU A 74 -11.55 12.66 1.57
N LYS A 75 -11.41 13.96 1.84
CA LYS A 75 -12.55 14.87 2.04
C LYS A 75 -13.55 14.91 0.88
N HIS A 76 -13.14 14.52 -0.33
CA HIS A 76 -13.94 14.67 -1.55
C HIS A 76 -14.43 13.33 -2.10
N GLY A 77 -14.19 12.23 -1.38
CA GLY A 77 -14.50 10.87 -1.81
C GLY A 77 -13.30 9.95 -1.69
N ILE A 78 -13.36 8.81 -2.36
CA ILE A 78 -12.26 7.85 -2.44
C ILE A 78 -11.38 8.25 -3.61
N TYR A 79 -10.12 8.58 -3.35
CA TYR A 79 -9.13 8.85 -4.37
C TYR A 79 -8.43 7.57 -4.80
N HIS A 80 -8.12 7.42 -6.09
CA HIS A 80 -7.41 6.28 -6.67
C HIS A 80 -6.06 6.73 -7.23
N ASP A 81 -4.96 6.27 -6.63
CA ASP A 81 -3.61 6.74 -6.95
C ASP A 81 -3.18 6.46 -8.40
N PHE A 82 -3.56 5.30 -8.95
CA PHE A 82 -3.21 4.92 -10.32
C PHE A 82 -3.97 5.68 -11.41
N SER A 83 -5.28 5.85 -11.26
CA SER A 83 -6.13 6.54 -12.26
C SER A 83 -6.23 8.04 -12.03
N ALA A 84 -5.73 8.54 -10.89
CA ALA A 84 -5.86 9.92 -10.44
C ALA A 84 -7.32 10.42 -10.45
N ALA A 85 -8.26 9.53 -10.10
CA ALA A 85 -9.70 9.79 -10.12
C ALA A 85 -10.31 9.71 -8.72
N TYR A 86 -11.52 10.28 -8.59
CA TYR A 86 -12.33 10.20 -7.38
C TYR A 86 -13.58 9.36 -7.64
N GLU A 87 -13.90 8.49 -6.69
CA GLU A 87 -15.20 7.84 -6.56
C GLU A 87 -15.97 8.48 -5.41
N THR A 88 -17.19 8.93 -5.70
CA THR A 88 -18.04 9.72 -4.80
C THR A 88 -19.35 9.02 -4.47
N SER A 89 -19.52 7.76 -4.90
CA SER A 89 -20.66 6.92 -4.59
C SER A 89 -20.95 6.91 -3.08
N PRO A 90 -22.10 7.43 -2.64
CA PRO A 90 -22.47 7.43 -1.23
C PRO A 90 -22.53 6.01 -0.65
N ALA A 91 -22.95 5.04 -1.46
CA ALA A 91 -23.05 3.66 -1.05
C ALA A 91 -21.68 3.02 -0.78
N LEU A 92 -20.69 3.27 -1.65
CA LEU A 92 -19.34 2.76 -1.44
C LEU A 92 -18.69 3.44 -0.22
N LEU A 93 -18.84 4.76 -0.10
CA LEU A 93 -18.32 5.52 1.04
C LEU A 93 -18.89 5.03 2.38
N ALA A 94 -20.20 4.74 2.44
CA ALA A 94 -20.83 4.18 3.62
C ALA A 94 -20.26 2.80 3.97
N LEU A 95 -20.16 1.90 2.97
CA LEU A 95 -19.63 0.56 3.17
C LEU A 95 -18.19 0.57 3.70
N VAL A 96 -17.29 1.34 3.09
CA VAL A 96 -15.89 1.39 3.54
C VAL A 96 -15.72 2.10 4.88
N SER A 97 -16.63 3.01 5.23
CA SER A 97 -16.61 3.68 6.53
C SER A 97 -17.15 2.80 7.66
N GLU A 98 -18.17 1.98 7.40
CA GLU A 98 -18.77 1.08 8.38
C GLU A 98 -17.97 -0.22 8.56
N HIS A 99 -17.39 -0.71 7.46
CA HIS A 99 -16.61 -1.93 7.42
C HIS A 99 -15.14 -1.64 7.11
N ALA A 100 -14.42 -1.06 8.08
CA ALA A 100 -12.99 -0.73 7.93
C ALA A 100 -12.11 -1.95 7.57
N ASP A 101 -12.54 -3.14 8.00
CA ASP A 101 -11.88 -4.41 7.71
C ASP A 101 -12.37 -5.11 6.43
N GLY A 102 -13.28 -4.48 5.69
CA GLY A 102 -13.91 -5.01 4.49
C GLY A 102 -15.28 -5.66 4.74
N PHE A 103 -16.01 -5.89 3.65
CA PHE A 103 -17.40 -6.35 3.65
C PHE A 103 -17.63 -7.46 2.61
N THR A 104 -18.62 -8.31 2.84
CA THR A 104 -19.08 -9.38 1.96
C THR A 104 -20.24 -8.90 1.07
N PHE A 105 -20.66 -9.74 0.11
CA PHE A 105 -21.83 -9.43 -0.72
C PHE A 105 -23.13 -9.30 0.09
N SER A 106 -23.29 -10.05 1.18
CA SER A 106 -24.49 -9.98 2.03
C SER A 106 -24.54 -8.68 2.84
N GLU A 107 -23.40 -8.21 3.34
CA GLU A 107 -23.26 -6.92 4.01
C GLU A 107 -23.53 -5.77 3.02
N ALA A 108 -22.96 -5.84 1.81
CA ALA A 108 -23.27 -4.87 0.75
C ALA A 108 -24.79 -4.82 0.42
N ALA A 109 -25.44 -5.98 0.36
CA ALA A 109 -26.87 -6.07 0.10
C ALA A 109 -27.71 -5.44 1.23
N ALA A 110 -27.26 -5.50 2.49
CA ALA A 110 -27.92 -4.81 3.61
C ALA A 110 -27.91 -3.28 3.47
N HIS A 111 -26.94 -2.75 2.71
CA HIS A 111 -26.87 -1.34 2.30
C HIS A 111 -27.60 -1.04 0.97
N GLY A 112 -28.36 -2.00 0.44
CA GLY A 112 -29.07 -1.86 -0.84
C GLY A 112 -28.15 -1.90 -2.07
N VAL A 113 -26.91 -2.38 -1.91
CA VAL A 113 -25.96 -2.49 -3.03
C VAL A 113 -26.07 -3.87 -3.67
N ALA A 114 -26.35 -3.89 -4.97
CA ALA A 114 -26.40 -5.13 -5.74
C ALA A 114 -25.01 -5.74 -5.92
N LYS A 115 -24.94 -7.08 -6.00
CA LYS A 115 -23.71 -7.84 -6.23
C LYS A 115 -22.91 -7.35 -7.44
N ASP A 116 -23.60 -7.06 -8.56
CA ASP A 116 -22.96 -6.56 -9.77
C ASP A 116 -22.28 -5.21 -9.58
N THR A 117 -22.82 -4.34 -8.72
CA THR A 117 -22.19 -3.05 -8.38
C THR A 117 -20.88 -3.26 -7.64
N VAL A 118 -20.85 -4.19 -6.66
CA VAL A 118 -19.61 -4.56 -5.95
C VAL A 118 -18.58 -5.12 -6.92
N LEU A 119 -19.01 -6.00 -7.84
CA LEU A 119 -18.13 -6.57 -8.86
C LEU A 119 -17.59 -5.53 -9.84
N ASN A 120 -18.37 -4.50 -10.17
CA ASN A 120 -17.89 -3.39 -10.99
C ASN A 120 -16.85 -2.55 -10.25
N TRP A 121 -17.08 -2.20 -8.98
CA TRP A 121 -16.05 -1.52 -8.18
C TRP A 121 -14.76 -2.33 -8.06
N TYR A 122 -14.86 -3.66 -7.94
CA TYR A 122 -13.70 -4.56 -7.99
C TYR A 122 -12.98 -4.50 -9.36
N ARG A 123 -13.73 -4.61 -10.47
CA ARG A 123 -13.16 -4.55 -11.84
C ARG A 123 -12.50 -3.21 -12.14
N ASP A 124 -13.08 -2.13 -11.63
CA ASP A 124 -12.59 -0.76 -11.80
C ASP A 124 -11.42 -0.43 -10.86
N GLY A 125 -11.05 -1.36 -9.97
CA GLY A 125 -9.88 -1.24 -9.10
C GLY A 125 -10.11 -0.49 -7.79
N TRP A 126 -11.35 -0.14 -7.45
CA TRP A 126 -11.68 0.52 -6.17
C TRP A 126 -11.61 -0.44 -4.98
N LEU A 127 -11.94 -1.71 -5.22
CA LEU A 127 -11.96 -2.76 -4.22
C LEU A 127 -10.97 -3.87 -4.55
N THR A 128 -10.46 -4.54 -3.52
CA THR A 128 -9.71 -5.79 -3.65
C THR A 128 -10.25 -6.85 -2.70
N PRO A 129 -10.27 -8.14 -3.10
CA PRO A 129 -10.52 -9.22 -2.16
C PRO A 129 -9.43 -9.22 -1.09
N ARG A 130 -9.83 -9.29 0.17
CA ARG A 130 -8.92 -9.39 1.29
C ARG A 130 -8.49 -10.85 1.43
N TYR A 131 -7.29 -11.15 0.94
CA TYR A 131 -6.68 -12.45 1.17
C TYR A 131 -5.98 -12.48 2.53
N SER A 132 -6.23 -13.52 3.31
CA SER A 132 -5.48 -13.82 4.54
C SER A 132 -4.03 -14.16 4.15
N TRP A 133 -3.10 -13.21 4.31
CA TRP A 133 -1.66 -13.48 4.13
C TRP A 133 -1.13 -14.54 5.10
N THR A 134 -1.88 -14.82 6.18
CA THR A 134 -1.63 -15.89 7.16
C THR A 134 -1.99 -17.30 6.68
N GLU A 135 -2.81 -17.42 5.63
CA GLU A 135 -3.18 -18.71 5.02
C GLU A 135 -2.32 -19.08 3.81
N LEU A 136 -1.47 -18.16 3.36
CA LEU A 136 -0.38 -18.52 2.47
C LEU A 136 0.60 -19.36 3.31
N PRO A 137 0.89 -20.62 2.93
CA PRO A 137 1.88 -21.40 3.65
C PRO A 137 3.17 -20.58 3.68
N ARG A 138 3.58 -20.17 4.89
CA ARG A 138 4.91 -19.60 5.10
C ARG A 138 5.89 -20.68 4.67
N ARG A 139 6.71 -20.35 3.68
CA ARG A 139 7.84 -21.17 3.26
C ARG A 139 8.91 -21.14 4.35
#